data_AF-A0A1L5J7D9-F1
#
_entry.id   AF-A0A1L5J7D9-F1
#
_cell.length_a   1.000
_cell.length_b   1.000
_cell.length_c   1.000
_cell.angle_alpha   90.00
_cell.angle_beta   90.00
_cell.angle_gamma   90.00
#
_symmetry.space_group_name_H-M   'P 1'
#
loop_
_entity.id
_entity.type
_entity.pdbx_description
1 polymer ?
#
loop_
_entity_poly.entity_id
_entity_poly.type
_entity_poly.pdbx_seq_one_letter_code
_entity_poly.pdbx_strand_id
1 'polypeptide(L)'
;IMVLPREGLKDQHGQPVAYDRVVYIGENDFYIPRDENGAFKRFADATEGYEDTVNVMNKLIPSHVVFNGRVGALTGDNALAAKVGERVLFVHNQANRDTCPHLIGGHGDLVWEAGKFDN
;
A
#
# COMPACT_ATOMS: atom_id res chain seq x y z
N ILE A 1 -4.82 0.82 -10.94
CA ILE A 1 -6.14 0.96 -11.62
C ILE A 1 -7.04 -0.18 -11.15
N MET A 2 -8.33 0.09 -10.92
CA MET A 2 -9.32 -0.94 -10.62
C MET A 2 -10.29 -1.03 -11.80
N VAL A 3 -10.44 -2.23 -12.36
CA VAL A 3 -11.40 -2.51 -13.43
C VAL A 3 -12.50 -3.36 -12.81
N LEU A 4 -13.68 -2.76 -12.61
CA LEU A 4 -14.82 -3.47 -12.04
C LEU A 4 -15.49 -4.34 -13.10
N PRO A 5 -15.96 -5.56 -12.75
CA PRO A 5 -16.89 -6.30 -13.60
C PRO A 5 -18.13 -5.45 -13.87
N ARG A 6 -18.73 -5.62 -15.05
CA ARG A 6 -19.90 -4.81 -15.47
C ARG A 6 -21.08 -4.93 -14.51
N GLU A 7 -21.20 -6.06 -13.82
CA GLU A 7 -22.27 -6.36 -12.85
C GLU A 7 -21.86 -6.09 -11.39
N GLY A 8 -20.66 -5.54 -11.15
CA GLY A 8 -20.12 -5.34 -9.81
C GLY A 8 -19.38 -6.55 -9.24
N LEU A 9 -18.97 -6.46 -7.97
CA LEU A 9 -18.27 -7.54 -7.28
C LEU A 9 -19.24 -8.66 -6.90
N LYS A 10 -18.75 -9.89 -6.86
CA LYS A 10 -19.50 -11.08 -6.42
C LYS A 10 -18.68 -11.87 -5.42
N ASP A 11 -19.34 -12.49 -4.43
CA ASP A 11 -18.68 -13.38 -3.47
C ASP A 11 -18.36 -14.77 -4.07
N GLN A 12 -17.82 -15.68 -3.27
CA GLN A 12 -17.50 -17.05 -3.69
C GLN A 12 -18.72 -17.89 -4.11
N HIS A 13 -19.94 -17.43 -3.83
CA HIS A 13 -21.20 -18.08 -4.20
C HIS A 13 -21.89 -17.36 -5.37
N GLY A 14 -21.23 -16.37 -5.98
CA GLY A 14 -21.77 -15.56 -7.07
C GLY A 14 -22.80 -14.51 -6.63
N GLN A 15 -22.97 -14.27 -5.33
CA GLN A 15 -23.90 -13.26 -4.82
C GLN A 15 -23.31 -11.85 -4.97
N PRO A 16 -24.11 -10.84 -5.35
CA PRO A 16 -23.63 -9.47 -5.48
C PRO A 16 -23.07 -8.90 -4.16
N VAL A 17 -21.91 -8.27 -4.23
CA VAL A 17 -21.25 -7.59 -3.11
C VAL A 17 -21.17 -6.10 -3.42
N ALA A 18 -21.66 -5.29 -2.50
CA ALA A 18 -21.54 -3.84 -2.56
C ALA A 18 -20.71 -3.34 -1.38
N TYR A 19 -19.99 -2.24 -1.61
CA TYR A 19 -19.27 -1.49 -0.59
C TYR A 19 -19.84 -0.06 -0.54
N ASP A 20 -19.82 0.53 0.65
CA ASP A 20 -20.33 1.87 0.90
C ASP A 20 -19.22 2.92 0.74
N ARG A 21 -17.96 2.50 0.99
CA ARG A 21 -16.76 3.31 0.81
C ARG A 21 -15.64 2.47 0.19
N VAL A 22 -14.80 3.11 -0.60
CA VAL A 22 -13.54 2.56 -1.09
C VAL A 22 -12.37 3.42 -0.60
N VAL A 23 -11.28 2.78 -0.20
CA VAL A 23 -10.02 3.45 0.13
C VAL A 23 -8.88 2.81 -0.66
N TYR A 24 -7.96 3.64 -1.14
CA TYR A 24 -6.76 3.19 -1.83
C TYR A 24 -5.54 3.46 -0.95
N ILE A 25 -4.76 2.41 -0.72
CA ILE A 25 -3.55 2.43 0.08
C ILE A 25 -2.40 2.01 -0.82
N GLY A 26 -1.51 2.96 -1.09
CA GLY A 26 -0.24 2.68 -1.77
C GLY A 26 0.83 2.46 -0.73
N GLU A 27 1.45 1.29 -0.72
CA GLU A 27 2.62 0.99 0.09
C GLU A 27 3.88 1.15 -0.76
N ASN A 28 4.88 1.84 -0.20
CA ASN A 28 6.15 2.10 -0.85
C ASN A 28 7.32 1.71 0.04
N ASP A 29 8.23 0.92 -0.51
CA ASP A 29 9.54 0.61 0.05
C ASP A 29 10.60 1.58 -0.51
N PHE A 30 11.16 2.43 0.36
CA PHE A 30 12.17 3.42 0.00
C PHE A 30 13.58 2.98 0.38
N TYR A 31 14.55 3.24 -0.50
CA TYR A 31 15.95 2.88 -0.34
C TYR A 31 16.82 4.15 -0.26
N ILE A 32 16.74 4.87 0.87
CA ILE A 32 17.45 6.14 1.06
C ILE A 32 18.89 5.87 1.58
N PRO A 33 19.94 6.30 0.86
CA PRO A 33 21.33 6.10 1.27
C PRO A 33 21.69 6.83 2.57
N ARG A 34 22.68 6.29 3.29
CA ARG A 34 23.26 6.88 4.50
C ARG A 34 24.73 7.21 4.29
N ASP A 35 25.22 8.23 4.98
CA ASP A 35 26.64 8.57 5.07
C ASP A 35 27.39 7.69 6.09
N GLU A 36 28.69 7.91 6.24
CA GLU A 36 29.57 7.18 7.16
C GLU A 36 29.17 7.36 8.64
N ASN A 37 28.45 8.44 8.97
CA ASN A 37 27.94 8.73 10.31
C ASN A 37 26.53 8.17 10.53
N GLY A 38 25.93 7.53 9.52
CA GLY A 38 24.60 6.95 9.56
C GLY A 38 23.45 7.92 9.27
N ALA A 39 23.72 9.18 8.95
CA ALA A 39 22.69 10.15 8.56
C ALA A 39 22.23 9.91 7.12
N PHE A 40 20.96 10.20 6.80
CA PHE A 40 20.48 10.07 5.42
C PHE A 40 21.10 11.12 4.51
N LYS A 41 21.61 10.69 3.35
CA LYS A 41 22.23 11.57 2.36
C LYS A 41 21.20 12.50 1.72
N ARG A 42 21.66 13.71 1.36
CA ARG A 42 20.92 14.68 0.53
C ARG A 42 21.71 14.88 -0.75
N PHE A 43 20.99 15.01 -1.85
CA PHE A 43 21.54 15.20 -3.19
C PHE A 43 21.02 16.51 -3.75
N ALA A 44 21.81 17.22 -4.54
CA ALA A 44 21.40 18.49 -5.12
C ALA A 44 20.33 18.29 -6.21
N ASP A 45 20.40 17.15 -6.91
CA ASP A 45 19.41 16.71 -7.89
C ASP A 45 19.22 15.19 -7.91
N ALA A 46 18.31 14.72 -8.77
CA ALA A 46 17.94 13.31 -8.85
C ALA A 46 19.03 12.40 -9.46
N THR A 47 20.00 12.96 -10.18
CA THR A 47 21.05 12.20 -10.87
C THR A 47 22.23 11.87 -9.95
N GLU A 48 22.59 12.80 -9.05
CA GLU A 48 23.72 12.63 -8.12
C GLU A 48 23.56 11.42 -7.19
N GLY A 49 22.32 11.11 -6.79
CA GLY A 49 22.02 10.02 -5.85
C GLY A 49 21.81 8.66 -6.50
N TYR A 50 21.95 8.53 -7.83
CA TYR A 50 21.57 7.32 -8.56
C TYR A 50 22.37 6.10 -8.10
N GLU A 51 23.70 6.15 -8.18
CA GLU A 51 24.56 5.01 -7.82
C GLU A 51 24.38 4.59 -6.35
N ASP A 52 24.34 5.57 -5.45
CA ASP A 52 24.11 5.31 -4.02
C ASP A 52 22.77 4.61 -3.77
N THR A 53 21.70 5.07 -4.44
CA THR A 53 20.36 4.51 -4.30
C THR A 53 20.32 3.09 -4.85
N VAL A 54 20.90 2.84 -6.03
CA VAL A 54 21.03 1.50 -6.63
C VAL A 54 21.80 0.57 -5.70
N ASN A 55 22.89 1.04 -5.08
CA ASN A 55 23.67 0.27 -4.12
C ASN A 55 22.88 -0.12 -2.87
N VAL A 56 21.93 0.71 -2.42
CA VAL A 56 21.04 0.40 -1.30
C VAL A 56 19.91 -0.55 -1.73
N MET A 57 19.33 -0.33 -2.91
CA MET A 57 18.30 -1.21 -3.50
C MET A 57 18.81 -2.65 -3.64
N ASN A 58 20.04 -2.83 -4.12
CA ASN A 58 20.66 -4.15 -4.29
C ASN A 58 20.88 -4.92 -2.97
N LYS A 59 20.74 -4.26 -1.82
CA LYS A 59 20.77 -4.92 -0.50
C LYS A 59 19.43 -5.51 -0.09
N LEU A 60 18.35 -5.16 -0.80
CA LEU A 60 16.97 -5.64 -0.55
C LEU A 60 16.40 -5.27 0.84
N ILE A 61 17.04 -4.34 1.54
CA ILE A 61 16.62 -3.86 2.86
C ILE A 61 16.14 -2.40 2.71
N PRO A 62 14.82 -2.16 2.69
CA PRO A 62 14.32 -0.80 2.60
C PRO A 62 14.63 -0.01 3.87
N SER A 63 14.97 1.26 3.68
CA SER A 63 15.16 2.22 4.78
C SER A 63 13.83 2.62 5.44
N HIS A 64 12.75 2.65 4.65
CA HIS A 64 11.41 2.96 5.10
C HIS A 64 10.40 2.15 4.28
N VAL A 65 9.33 1.72 4.93
CA VAL A 65 8.14 1.19 4.28
C VAL A 65 6.97 1.99 4.79
N VAL A 66 6.23 2.65 3.90
CA VAL A 66 5.21 3.63 4.30
C VAL A 66 3.95 3.51 3.44
N PHE A 67 2.81 3.83 4.05
CA PHE A 67 1.57 4.09 3.33
C PHE A 67 1.50 5.53 2.86
N ASN A 68 1.01 5.74 1.65
CA ASN A 68 0.69 7.04 1.04
C ASN A 68 1.83 8.08 1.17
N GLY A 69 3.07 7.62 1.00
CA GLY A 69 4.24 8.46 0.79
C GLY A 69 4.99 8.98 2.03
N ARG A 70 4.47 8.80 3.26
CA ARG A 70 5.22 9.16 4.49
C ARG A 70 4.78 8.38 5.73
N VAL A 71 5.66 8.31 6.74
CA VAL A 71 5.32 7.76 8.06
C VAL A 71 4.13 8.55 8.63
N GLY A 72 3.10 7.84 9.07
CA GLY A 72 1.90 8.43 9.65
C GLY A 72 0.96 9.13 8.66
N ALA A 73 1.12 8.94 7.34
CA ALA A 73 0.26 9.59 6.34
C ALA A 73 -1.24 9.35 6.55
N LEU A 74 -1.62 8.16 7.03
CA LEU A 74 -3.00 7.74 7.28
C LEU A 74 -3.35 7.72 8.78
N THR A 75 -2.85 8.70 9.54
CA THR A 75 -3.04 8.80 11.00
C THR A 75 -3.45 10.22 11.42
N GLY A 76 -3.84 10.39 12.69
CA GLY A 76 -4.30 11.66 13.24
C GLY A 76 -5.51 12.19 12.46
N ASP A 77 -5.46 13.45 12.04
CA ASP A 77 -6.53 14.08 11.26
C ASP A 77 -6.74 13.43 9.88
N ASN A 78 -5.76 12.66 9.39
CA ASN A 78 -5.83 11.92 8.12
C ASN A 78 -6.19 10.43 8.33
N ALA A 79 -6.60 10.04 9.53
CA ALA A 79 -7.00 8.67 9.80
C ALA A 79 -8.20 8.26 8.93
N LEU A 80 -8.16 7.02 8.43
CA LEU A 80 -9.31 6.45 7.72
C LEU A 80 -10.48 6.31 8.71
N ALA A 81 -11.67 6.75 8.28
CA ALA A 81 -12.89 6.68 9.08
C ALA A 81 -13.92 5.75 8.44
N ALA A 82 -14.69 5.07 9.28
CA ALA A 82 -15.87 4.29 8.90
C ALA A 82 -16.87 4.30 10.07
N LYS A 83 -18.13 3.99 9.80
CA LYS A 83 -19.17 3.79 10.82
C LYS A 83 -19.42 2.29 11.00
N VAL A 84 -19.89 1.90 12.20
CA VAL A 84 -20.38 0.53 12.42
C VAL A 84 -21.48 0.22 11.41
N GLY A 85 -21.36 -0.92 10.74
CA GLY A 85 -22.26 -1.36 9.67
C GLY A 85 -21.90 -0.88 8.26
N GLU A 86 -20.90 0.00 8.11
CA GLU A 86 -20.38 0.43 6.80
C GLU A 86 -19.45 -0.64 6.22
N ARG A 87 -19.65 -1.00 4.94
CA ARG A 87 -18.79 -1.92 4.20
C ARG A 87 -17.71 -1.12 3.48
N VAL A 88 -16.45 -1.42 3.77
CA VAL A 88 -15.31 -0.70 3.20
C VAL A 88 -14.50 -1.63 2.30
N LEU A 89 -14.31 -1.23 1.05
CA LEU A 89 -13.37 -1.87 0.13
C LEU A 89 -11.98 -1.24 0.30
N PHE A 90 -11.03 -2.03 0.79
CA PHE A 90 -9.63 -1.65 0.85
C PHE A 90 -8.90 -2.13 -0.41
N VAL A 91 -8.41 -1.19 -1.23
CA VAL A 91 -7.53 -1.49 -2.35
C VAL A 91 -6.10 -1.23 -1.90
N HIS A 92 -5.32 -2.30 -1.71
CA HIS A 92 -3.91 -2.22 -1.32
C HIS A 92 -3.01 -2.49 -2.53
N ASN A 93 -1.98 -1.66 -2.73
CA ASN A 93 -0.97 -1.89 -3.77
C ASN A 93 0.44 -1.84 -3.20
N GLN A 94 1.23 -2.81 -3.63
CA GLN A 94 2.68 -2.85 -3.53
C GLN A 94 3.20 -3.23 -4.93
N ALA A 95 4.12 -2.45 -5.48
CA ALA A 95 4.62 -2.63 -6.84
C ALA A 95 5.99 -3.36 -6.95
N ASN A 96 6.74 -3.47 -5.87
CA ASN A 96 8.15 -3.89 -5.87
C ASN A 96 8.50 -5.00 -4.86
N ARG A 97 7.74 -5.14 -3.76
CA ARG A 97 8.03 -6.06 -2.66
C ARG A 97 6.75 -6.63 -2.07
N ASP A 98 6.79 -7.88 -1.63
CA ASP A 98 5.66 -8.50 -0.96
C ASP A 98 5.29 -7.76 0.34
N THR A 99 4.00 -7.78 0.65
CA THR A 99 3.39 -7.19 1.86
C THR A 99 2.25 -8.08 2.35
N CYS A 100 1.92 -7.98 3.64
CA CYS A 100 0.89 -8.78 4.28
C CYS A 100 -0.09 -7.83 5.02
N PRO A 101 -1.05 -7.22 4.31
CA PRO A 101 -1.99 -6.29 4.92
C PRO A 101 -2.78 -6.95 6.05
N HIS A 102 -3.01 -6.22 7.14
CA HIS A 102 -3.76 -6.70 8.28
C HIS A 102 -4.59 -5.58 8.91
N LEU A 103 -5.83 -5.90 9.29
CA LEU A 103 -6.72 -5.00 10.02
C LEU A 103 -6.77 -5.41 11.49
N ILE A 104 -6.04 -4.71 12.35
CA ILE A 104 -6.00 -5.01 13.78
C ILE A 104 -7.40 -4.85 14.39
N GLY A 105 -7.92 -5.92 15.00
CA GLY A 105 -9.26 -5.95 15.59
C GLY A 105 -10.40 -6.21 14.60
N GLY A 106 -10.10 -6.47 13.33
CA GLY A 106 -11.07 -6.84 12.30
C GLY A 106 -10.57 -8.00 11.44
N HIS A 107 -11.21 -8.19 10.29
CA HIS A 107 -10.86 -9.22 9.29
C HIS A 107 -11.06 -8.66 7.88
N GLY A 108 -10.51 -9.36 6.89
CA GLY A 108 -10.95 -9.21 5.50
C GLY A 108 -12.06 -10.22 5.23
N ASP A 109 -13.33 -9.77 5.23
CA ASP A 109 -14.48 -10.66 5.03
C ASP A 109 -14.45 -11.34 3.65
N LEU A 110 -14.03 -10.58 2.63
CA LEU A 110 -13.76 -11.06 1.28
C LEU A 110 -12.43 -10.49 0.80
N VAL A 111 -11.53 -11.36 0.33
CA VAL A 111 -10.17 -10.98 -0.07
C VAL A 111 -9.83 -11.55 -1.45
N TRP A 112 -9.53 -10.66 -2.39
CA TRP A 112 -8.92 -11.00 -3.67
C TRP A 112 -7.44 -10.65 -3.63
N GLU A 113 -6.63 -11.51 -3.02
CA GLU A 113 -5.21 -11.24 -2.75
C GLU A 113 -4.41 -10.90 -4.02
N ALA A 114 -4.64 -11.65 -5.12
CA ALA A 114 -4.02 -11.38 -6.42
C ALA A 114 -4.70 -10.26 -7.24
N GLY A 115 -5.75 -9.64 -6.69
CA GLY A 115 -6.46 -8.49 -7.28
C GLY A 115 -7.09 -8.78 -8.64
N LYS A 116 -7.78 -9.92 -8.79
CA LYS A 116 -8.60 -10.28 -9.96
C LYS A 116 -9.98 -10.70 -9.48
N PHE A 117 -11.03 -10.09 -10.05
CA PHE A 117 -12.42 -10.29 -9.61
C PHE A 117 -13.15 -11.40 -10.38
N ASP A 118 -12.78 -11.63 -11.63
CA ASP A 118 -13.24 -12.75 -12.45
C ASP A 118 -12.03 -13.63 -12.80
N ASN A 119 -12.17 -14.94 -12.60
CA ASN A 119 -11.25 -15.97 -13.09
C ASN A 119 -12.07 -17.06 -13.79
#